data_AF-A0A4Z2IWW0-F1
#
_entry.id   AF-A0A4Z2IWW0-F1
#
_cell.length_a   1.000
_cell.length_b   1.000
_cell.length_c   1.000
_cell.angle_alpha   90.00
_cell.angle_beta   90.00
_cell.angle_gamma   90.00
#
_symmetry.space_group_name_H-M   'P 1'
#
loop_
_entity.id
_entity.type
_entity.pdbx_description
1 polymer ?
#
loop_
_entity_poly.entity_id
_entity_poly.type
_entity_poly.pdbx_seq_one_letter_code
_entity_poly.pdbx_strand_id
1 'polypeptide(L)' 'MNFSISVPELCLVRFCVREQTGLLSSEFVGQYSLPFSSLKKGYRWVPLRSRDGCSLDPASLFVFVWYS' A
#
# COMPACT_ATOMS: atom_id res chain seq x y z
N MET A 1 2.99 5.26 12.49
CA MET A 1 3.56 3.89 12.47
C MET A 1 4.91 4.00 11.78
N ASN A 2 5.99 3.52 12.39
CA ASN A 2 7.34 3.61 11.85
C ASN A 2 7.91 2.21 11.67
N PHE A 3 8.71 2.01 10.63
CA PHE A 3 9.35 0.73 10.32
C PHE A 3 10.85 0.94 10.20
N SER A 4 11.64 0.08 10.82
CA SER A 4 13.09 0.02 10.64
C SER A 4 13.42 -1.01 9.57
N ILE A 5 14.05 -0.58 8.48
CA ILE A 5 14.40 -1.43 7.33
C ILE A 5 15.91 -1.50 7.23
N SER A 6 16.50 -2.67 7.44
CA SER A 6 17.96 -2.85 7.42
C SER A 6 18.55 -2.89 6.00
N VAL A 7 17.80 -3.41 5.03
CA VAL A 7 18.27 -3.63 3.65
C VAL A 7 17.21 -3.09 2.66
N PRO A 8 17.12 -1.75 2.48
CA PRO A 8 16.05 -1.12 1.69
C PRO A 8 15.99 -1.57 0.23
N GLU A 9 17.12 -1.93 -0.36
CA GLU A 9 17.27 -2.40 -1.74
C GLU A 9 16.58 -3.75 -2.02
N LEU A 10 16.32 -4.54 -0.97
CA LEU A 10 15.58 -5.81 -1.07
C LEU A 10 14.13 -5.68 -0.58
N CYS A 11 13.68 -4.46 -0.25
CA CYS A 11 12.37 -4.22 0.38
C CYS A 11 11.29 -3.82 -0.63
N LEU A 12 10.08 -4.33 -0.40
CA LEU A 12 8.84 -3.92 -1.06
C LEU A 12 7.87 -3.35 -0.02
N VAL A 13 7.18 -2.28 -0.38
CA VAL A 13 6.08 -1.72 0.41
C VAL A 13 4.77 -2.10 -0.25
N ARG A 14 3.87 -2.73 0.51
CA ARG A 14 2.53 -3.10 0.06
C ARG A 14 1.47 -2.35 0.87
N PHE A 15 0.67 -1.57 0.18
CA PHE A 15 -0.60 -1.06 0.67
C PHE A 15 -1.67 -2.12 0.40
N CYS A 16 -2.42 -2.50 1.43
CA CYS A 16 -3.48 -3.50 1.34
C CYS A 16 -4.71 -2.97 2.08
N VAL A 17 -5.81 -2.82 1.35
CA VAL A 17 -7.09 -2.40 1.91
C VAL A 17 -7.94 -3.64 2.09
N ARG A 18 -8.44 -3.80 3.31
CA ARG A 18 -9.39 -4.85 3.66
C ARG A 18 -10.60 -4.23 4.31
N GLU A 19 -11.77 -4.78 4.01
CA GLU A 19 -13.03 -4.43 4.66
C GLU A 19 -13.27 -5.40 5.81
N GLN A 20 -13.53 -4.86 7.00
CA GLN A 20 -13.88 -5.69 8.14
C GLN A 20 -15.37 -6.04 8.08
N THR A 21 -15.67 -7.23 7.57
CA THR A 21 -17.05 -7.74 7.39
C THR A 21 -17.63 -8.39 8.64
N GLY A 22 -16.81 -8.62 9.67
CA GLY A 22 -17.24 -9.21 10.93
C GLY A 22 -16.16 -9.13 12.02
N LEU A 23 -16.48 -9.66 13.20
CA LEU A 23 -15.57 -9.65 14.36
C LEU A 23 -14.22 -10.34 14.07
N LEU A 24 -14.24 -11.41 13.28
CA LEU A 24 -13.07 -12.22 12.93
C LEU A 24 -12.79 -12.30 11.42
N SER A 25 -13.61 -11.66 10.57
CA SER A 25 -13.49 -11.74 9.12
C SER A 25 -13.11 -10.39 8.51
N SER A 26 -12.16 -10.44 7.56
CA SER A 26 -11.79 -9.30 6.73
C SER A 26 -11.66 -9.72 5.28
N GLU A 27 -12.37 -9.02 4.41
CA GLU A 27 -12.38 -9.26 2.97
C GLU A 27 -11.39 -8.34 2.26
N PHE A 28 -10.79 -8.84 1.18
CA PHE A 28 -9.83 -8.06 0.41
C PHE A 28 -10.55 -7.08 -0.52
N VAL A 29 -10.14 -5.81 -0.49
CA VAL A 29 -10.71 -4.76 -1.35
C VAL A 29 -9.73 -4.39 -2.47
N GLY A 30 -8.48 -4.09 -2.13
CA GLY A 30 -7.50 -3.66 -3.12
C GLY A 30 -6.08 -3.58 -2.59
N GLN A 31 -5.11 -3.47 -3.50
CA GLN A 31 -3.70 -3.42 -3.16
C GLN A 31 -2.88 -2.51 -4.06
N TYR A 32 -1.69 -2.15 -3.58
CA TYR A 32 -0.62 -1.60 -4.40
C TYR A 32 0.73 -1.96 -3.80
N SER A 33 1.64 -2.50 -4.60
CA SER A 33 2.98 -2.89 -4.17
C SER A 33 4.03 -2.21 -5.03
N LEU A 34 5.10 -1.70 -4.39
CA LEU A 34 6.23 -1.09 -5.09
C LEU A 34 7.54 -1.35 -4.33
N PRO A 35 8.69 -1.39 -5.03
CA PRO A 35 9.99 -1.40 -4.37
C PRO A 35 10.18 -0.17 -3.49
N PHE A 36 10.87 -0.31 -2.35
CA PHE A 36 11.13 0.81 -1.45
C PHE A 36 11.88 1.96 -2.16
N SER A 37 12.82 1.62 -3.05
CA SER A 37 13.55 2.57 -3.88
C SER A 37 12.68 3.43 -4.81
N SER A 38 11.47 2.97 -5.12
CA SER A 38 10.51 3.69 -5.98
C SER A 38 9.52 4.56 -5.18
N LEU A 39 9.56 4.47 -3.84
CA LEU A 39 8.65 5.21 -2.98
C LEU A 39 9.07 6.69 -2.92
N LYS A 40 8.12 7.59 -3.16
CA LYS A 40 8.38 9.04 -3.13
C LYS A 40 7.92 9.64 -1.81
N LYS A 41 8.77 10.47 -1.18
CA LYS A 41 8.42 11.24 0.03
C LYS A 41 7.30 12.26 -0.24
N GLY A 42 6.67 12.71 0.85
CA GLY A 42 5.61 13.72 0.88
C GLY A 42 4.21 13.14 0.74
N TYR A 43 3.25 14.00 0.41
CA TYR A 43 1.87 13.61 0.12
C TYR A 43 1.75 12.96 -1.26
N ARG A 44 1.14 11.77 -1.32
CA ARG A 44 1.03 10.95 -2.53
C ARG A 44 -0.32 10.26 -2.59
N TRP A 45 -0.81 10.07 -3.82
CA TRP A 45 -1.91 9.16 -4.12
C TRP A 45 -1.36 7.79 -4.49
N VAL A 46 -1.95 6.74 -3.91
CA VAL A 46 -1.63 5.35 -4.21
C VAL A 46 -2.86 4.72 -4.88
N PRO A 47 -2.81 4.45 -6.21
CA PRO A 47 -3.94 3.84 -6.91
C PRO A 47 -4.10 2.39 -6.47
N LEU A 48 -5.33 1.94 -6.22
CA LEU A 48 -5.60 0.57 -5.81
C LEU A 48 -5.81 -0.33 -7.03
N ARG A 49 -5.38 -1.59 -6.90
CA ARG A 49 -5.57 -2.65 -7.87
C ARG A 49 -6.31 -3.83 -7.25
N SER A 50 -7.05 -4.56 -8.08
CA SER A 50 -7.76 -5.78 -7.67
C SER A 50 -6.76 -6.90 -7.32
N ARG A 51 -7.29 -8.02 -6.85
CA ARG A 51 -6.50 -9.23 -6.57
C ARG A 51 -5.74 -9.72 -7.80
N ASP A 52 -6.37 -9.60 -8.97
CA ASP A 52 -5.82 -10.02 -10.27
C ASP A 52 -4.94 -8.92 -10.91
N GLY A 53 -4.77 -7.78 -10.22
CA GLY A 53 -3.93 -6.67 -10.69
C GLY A 53 -4.62 -5.68 -11.62
N CYS A 54 -5.92 -5.85 -11.88
CA CYS A 54 -6.71 -4.88 -12.66
C CYS A 54 -6.79 -3.54 -11.94
N SER A 55 -6.84 -2.44 -12.69
CA SER A 55 -7.05 -1.12 -12.11
C SER A 55 -8.43 -1.03 -11.44
N LEU A 56 -8.51 -0.39 -10.28
CA LEU A 56 -9.77 -0.09 -9.58
C LEU A 56 -10.12 1.40 -9.67
N ASP A 57 -9.63 2.12 -10.68
CA ASP A 57 -9.87 3.55 -10.83
C ASP A 57 -11.38 3.87 -10.69
N PRO A 58 -11.75 4.87 -9.86
CA PRO A 58 -10.89 5.88 -9.26
C PRO A 58 -10.35 5.54 -7.84
N ALA A 59 -10.44 4.30 -7.37
CA ALA A 59 -10.09 3.92 -6.01
C ALA A 59 -8.60 4.16 -5.69
N SER A 60 -8.32 4.97 -4.67
CA SER A 60 -6.96 5.33 -4.26
C SER A 60 -6.87 5.67 -2.76
N LEU A 61 -5.65 5.58 -2.21
CA LEU A 61 -5.31 6.05 -0.87
C LEU A 61 -4.52 7.36 -0.95
N PHE A 62 -4.86 8.33 -0.11
CA PHE A 62 -4.03 9.52 0.10
C PHE A 62 -3.15 9.33 1.33
N VAL A 63 -1.82 9.34 1.14
CA VAL A 63 -0.84 9.02 2.19
C VAL A 63 0.24 10.09 2.29
N PHE A 64 0.80 10.25 3.48
CA PHE A 64 2.05 10.99 3.69
C PHE A 64 3.18 10.00 3.97
N VAL A 65 4.26 10.11 3.20
CA VAL A 65 5.42 9.20 3.31
C VAL A 65 6.66 9.99 3.70
N TRP A 66 7.36 9.49 4.72
CA TRP A 66 8.65 9.99 5.14
C TRP A 66 9.59 8.84 5.52
N TYR A 67 10.86 8.97 5.17
CA TYR A 67 11.94 8.07 5.57
C TYR A 67 13.24 8.87 5.63
N SER A 68 14.18 8.43 6.46
CA SER A 68 15.49 9.05 6.69
C SER A 68 16.56 7.99 6.61
#